data_AF-A0A2U1UHD6-F1
#
_entry.id   AF-A0A2U1UHD6-F1
#
_cell.length_a   1.000
_cell.length_b   1.000
_cell.length_c   1.000
_cell.angle_alpha   90.00
_cell.angle_beta   90.00
_cell.angle_gamma   90.00
#
_symmetry.space_group_name_H-M   'P 1'
#
loop_
_entity.id
_entity.type
_entity.pdbx_description
1 polymer ?
#
loop_
_entity_poly.entity_id
_entity_poly.type
_entity_poly.pdbx_seq_one_letter_code
_entity_poly.pdbx_strand_id
1 'polypeptide(L)' 'TGKSVREVVLERGLLTESELDDIFSTQNLMQPAYKAKRYTDENDIS' A
#
# COMPACT_ATOMS: atom_id res chain seq x y z
N THR A 1 18.55 4.95 -0.69
CA THR A 1 17.90 5.47 0.53
C THR A 1 17.40 4.28 1.32
N GLY A 2 17.85 4.09 2.56
CA GLY A 2 17.43 2.95 3.40
C GLY A 2 16.04 3.13 4.04
N LYS A 3 15.12 3.79 3.34
CA LYS A 3 13.78 4.10 3.86
C LYS A 3 12.90 2.85 3.78
N SER A 4 12.09 2.63 4.80
CA SER A 4 11.08 1.60 4.84
C SER A 4 9.97 1.87 3.81
N VAL A 5 9.28 0.81 3.40
CA VAL A 5 8.13 0.91 2.48
C VAL A 5 7.05 1.83 3.06
N ARG A 6 6.80 1.77 4.38
CA ARG A 6 5.84 2.65 5.07
C ARG A 6 6.18 4.13 4.89
N GLU A 7 7.43 4.51 5.11
CA GLU A 7 7.89 5.90 4.96
C GLU A 7 7.67 6.41 3.54
N VAL A 8 8.05 5.62 2.53
CA VAL A 8 7.92 6.02 1.12
C VAL A 8 6.47 6.22 0.71
N VAL A 9 5.56 5.38 1.20
CA VAL A 9 4.12 5.43 0.86
C VAL A 9 3.46 6.66 1.49
N LEU A 10 3.77 6.97 2.75
CA LEU A 10 3.25 8.15 3.44
C LEU A 10 3.80 9.45 2.83
N GLU A 11 5.12 9.50 2.55
CA GLU A 11 5.74 10.67 1.90
C GLU A 11 5.13 10.99 0.53
N ARG A 12 4.71 9.96 -0.21
CA ARG A 12 4.07 10.10 -1.52
C ARG A 12 2.55 10.30 -1.45
N GLY A 13 1.96 10.26 -0.25
CA GLY A 13 0.51 10.41 -0.05
C GLY A 13 -0.33 9.31 -0.71
N LEU A 14 0.22 8.11 -0.87
CA LEU A 14 -0.45 7.01 -1.60
C LEU A 14 -1.48 6.29 -0.73
N LEU A 15 -1.26 6.25 0.58
CA LEU A 15 -2.14 5.65 1.58
C LEU A 15 -2.03 6.43 2.89
N THR A 16 -3.06 6.37 3.71
CA THR A 16 -3.07 6.88 5.08
C THR A 16 -2.40 5.92 6.06
N GLU A 17 -2.01 6.41 7.24
CA GLU A 17 -1.47 5.55 8.30
C GLU A 17 -2.45 4.45 8.71
N SER A 18 -3.75 4.77 8.83
CA SER A 18 -4.78 3.79 9.18
C SER A 18 -4.95 2.68 8.13
N GLU A 19 -4.84 3.02 6.84
CA GLU A 19 -4.88 2.00 5.78
C GLU A 19 -3.65 1.10 5.83
N LEU A 20 -2.48 1.65 6.11
CA LEU A 20 -1.25 0.87 6.29
C LEU A 20 -1.32 -0.04 7.51
N ASP A 21 -1.86 0.44 8.63
CA ASP A 21 -2.05 -0.35 9.85
C ASP A 21 -2.99 -1.54 9.62
N ASP A 22 -4.09 -1.33 8.90
CA ASP A 22 -5.02 -2.40 8.53
C ASP A 22 -4.38 -3.42 7.57
N ILE A 23 -3.64 -2.95 6.56
CA ILE A 23 -2.92 -3.81 5.60
C ILE A 23 -1.87 -4.67 6.30
N PHE A 24 -1.09 -4.09 7.22
CA PHE A 24 -0.03 -4.77 7.95
C PHE A 24 -0.50 -5.45 9.26
N SER A 25 -1.81 -5.44 9.53
CA SER A 25 -2.36 -6.14 10.68
C SER A 25 -2.08 -7.64 10.60
N THR A 26 -1.82 -8.27 11.75
CA THR A 26 -1.61 -9.73 11.83
C THR A 26 -2.78 -10.51 11.23
N GLN A 27 -4.01 -10.02 11.42
CA GLN A 27 -5.19 -10.62 10.81
C GLN A 27 -5.13 -10.57 9.27
N ASN A 28 -4.84 -9.42 8.68
CA ASN A 28 -4.76 -9.28 7.22
C ASN A 28 -3.56 -10.01 6.63
N LEU A 29 -2.46 -10.17 7.37
CA LEU A 29 -1.32 -10.98 6.95
C LEU A 29 -1.63 -12.49 6.95
N MET A 30 -2.46 -12.96 7.90
CA MET A 30 -2.91 -14.35 7.97
C MET A 30 -4.07 -14.66 7.01
N GLN A 31 -4.91 -13.66 6.72
CA GLN A 31 -6.05 -13.75 5.80
C GLN A 31 -6.03 -12.56 4.83
N PRO A 32 -5.21 -12.62 3.77
CA PRO A 32 -5.01 -11.49 2.87
C PRO A 32 -6.30 -11.05 2.21
N ALA A 33 -6.73 -9.83 2.51
CA ALA A 33 -7.76 -9.12 1.77
C ALA A 33 -7.10 -7.99 0.97
N TYR A 34 -7.25 -8.02 -0.35
CA TYR A 34 -6.74 -6.94 -1.18
C TYR A 34 -7.67 -5.72 -1.08
N LYS A 35 -7.21 -4.68 -0.37
CA LYS A 35 -7.98 -3.46 -0.09
C LYS A 35 -7.48 -2.23 -0.86
N ALA A 36 -6.37 -2.34 -1.59
CA ALA A 36 -5.79 -1.23 -2.33
C ALA A 36 -6.53 -0.94 -3.65
N LYS A 37 -6.45 0.31 -4.13
CA LYS A 37 -6.81 0.63 -5.52
C LYS A 37 -5.88 -0.14 -6.45
N ARG A 38 -6.48 -0.83 -7.43
CA ARG A 38 -5.71 -1.39 -8.55
C ARG A 38 -5.20 -0.23 -9.39
N TYR A 39 -3.92 0.05 -9.28
CA TYR A 39 -3.21 0.82 -10.29
C TYR A 39 -2.92 -0.18 -11.42
N THR A 40 -3.92 -0.41 -12.28
CA THR A 40 -3.61 -0.93 -13.61
C THR A 40 -2.78 0.15 -14.27
N ASP A 41 -1.69 -0.24 -14.90
CA ASP A 41 -0.82 0.70 -15.59
C ASP A 41 -1.62 1.31 -16.76
N GLU A 42 -2.29 2.43 -16.53
CA GLU A 42 -2.98 3.19 -17.58
C GLU A 42 -1.96 3.83 -18.54
N ASN A 43 -0.65 3.68 -18.24
CA ASN A 43 0.49 4.04 -19.08
C ASN A 43 1.13 2.84 -19.81
N ASP A 44 0.62 1.61 -19.67
CA ASP A 44 1.05 0.44 -20.47
C ASP A 44 0.07 0.19 -21.63
N ILE A 45 -0.58 1.26 -22.10
CA ILE A 45 -1.29 1.29 -23.39
C ILE A 45 -0.88 2.58 -24.13
N SER A 46 0.35 2.60 -24.65
CA SER A 46 0.80 3.54 -25.69
C SER A 46 1.67 2.83 -26.70
#